data_AF-A0ABD3MJ39-F1
#
_entry.id   AF-A0ABD3MJ39-F1
#
_cell.length_a   1.000
_cell.length_b   1.000
_cell.length_c   1.000
_cell.angle_alpha   90.00
_cell.angle_beta   90.00
_cell.angle_gamma   90.00
#
_symmetry.space_group_name_H-M   'P 1'
#
loop_
_entity.id
_entity.type
_entity.pdbx_description
1 polymer ?
#
loop_
_entity_poly.entity_id
_entity_poly.type
_entity_poly.pdbx_seq_one_letter_code
_entity_poly.pdbx_strand_id
1 'polypeptide(L)'
;MTQFQIGLWICTANFDDHLGYAFPWSPVRWFPYAAGTDSHEFHHSINMGIYGHKLTLWDHVFGTDKVYKQWRIKQWKRTKKV
;
A
#
# COMPACT_ATOMS: atom_id res chain seq x y z
N MET A 1 3.93 20.71 7.58
CA MET A 1 2.75 19.86 7.80
C MET A 1 2.28 20.08 9.24
N THR A 2 1.07 20.56 9.47
CA THR A 2 0.50 20.70 10.82
C THR A 2 -0.07 19.36 11.30
N GLN A 3 -0.28 19.21 12.61
CA GLN A 3 -0.91 17.99 13.17
C GLN A 3 -2.29 17.72 12.56
N PHE A 4 -3.07 18.78 12.32
CA PHE A 4 -4.36 18.69 11.63
C PHE A 4 -4.23 18.12 10.21
N GLN A 5 -3.24 18.57 9.45
CA GLN A 5 -2.98 18.06 8.10
C GLN A 5 -2.57 16.58 8.12
N ILE A 6 -1.76 16.17 9.09
CA ILE A 6 -1.38 14.76 9.28
C ILE A 6 -2.61 13.90 9.62
N GLY A 7 -3.45 14.36 10.54
CA GLY A 7 -4.69 13.66 10.91
C GLY A 7 -5.63 13.48 9.71
N LEU A 8 -5.84 14.54 8.94
CA LEU A 8 -6.65 14.49 7.73
C LEU A 8 -6.10 13.47 6.72
N TRP A 9 -4.77 13.49 6.50
CA TRP A 9 -4.12 12.55 5.60
C TRP A 9 -4.29 11.09 6.06
N ILE A 10 -4.09 10.79 7.35
CA ILE A 10 -4.29 9.45 7.92
C ILE A 10 -5.73 8.98 7.73
N CYS A 11 -6.73 9.83 7.99
CA CYS A 11 -8.12 9.49 7.76
C CYS A 11 -8.38 9.13 6.29
N THR A 12 -7.91 9.96 5.35
CA THR A 12 -8.08 9.68 3.91
C THR A 12 -7.36 8.40 3.47
N ALA A 13 -6.20 8.08 4.06
CA ALA A 13 -5.48 6.83 3.79
C ALA A 13 -6.28 5.60 4.20
N ASN A 14 -6.92 5.63 5.38
CA ASN A 14 -7.75 4.52 5.85
C ASN A 14 -8.96 4.29 4.94
N PHE A 15 -9.60 5.37 4.47
CA PHE A 15 -10.69 5.26 3.50
C PHE A 15 -10.21 4.64 2.18
N ASP A 16 -9.04 5.06 1.65
CA ASP A 16 -8.46 4.49 0.43
C ASP A 16 -8.19 2.99 0.53
N ASP A 17 -7.97 2.46 1.75
CA ASP A 17 -7.67 1.05 2.02
C ASP A 17 -8.89 0.16 2.28
N HIS A 18 -10.01 0.74 2.74
CA HIS A 18 -11.14 -0.05 3.25
C HIS A 18 -12.43 0.11 2.44
N LEU A 19 -12.47 1.04 1.49
CA LEU A 19 -13.64 1.22 0.62
C LEU A 19 -13.71 0.20 -0.53
N GLY A 20 -12.68 -0.65 -0.70
CA GLY A 20 -12.62 -1.63 -1.78
C GLY A 20 -12.30 -1.04 -3.15
N TYR A 21 -11.96 0.25 -3.22
CA TYR A 21 -11.58 0.95 -4.45
C TYR A 21 -10.12 1.40 -4.40
N ALA A 22 -9.37 1.12 -5.46
CA ALA A 22 -7.99 1.57 -5.62
C ALA A 22 -7.90 2.65 -6.72
N PHE A 23 -8.34 3.88 -6.42
CA PHE A 23 -8.37 4.96 -7.42
C PHE A 23 -6.96 5.35 -7.88
N PRO A 24 -6.64 5.41 -9.20
CA PRO A 24 -5.27 5.66 -9.65
C PRO A 24 -4.75 7.08 -9.33
N TRP A 25 -5.64 8.04 -9.03
CA TRP A 25 -5.32 9.43 -8.70
C TRP A 25 -5.36 9.76 -7.20
N SER A 26 -5.41 8.76 -6.32
CA SER A 26 -5.58 8.98 -4.89
C SER A 26 -4.47 9.88 -4.30
N PRO A 27 -4.81 10.99 -3.59
CA PRO A 27 -3.83 11.91 -3.01
C PRO A 27 -2.89 11.28 -2.00
N VAL A 28 -3.31 10.17 -1.38
CA VAL A 28 -2.53 9.43 -0.38
C VAL A 28 -1.27 8.80 -0.98
N ARG A 29 -1.22 8.68 -2.31
CA ARG A 29 -0.11 8.06 -3.07
C ARG A 29 0.83 9.07 -3.74
N TRP A 30 0.68 10.36 -3.49
CA TRP A 30 1.52 11.40 -4.11
C TRP A 30 2.92 11.51 -3.51
N PHE A 31 3.14 10.92 -2.33
CA PHE A 31 4.43 10.96 -1.65
C PHE A 31 5.37 9.85 -2.13
N PRO A 32 6.70 10.08 -2.13
CA PRO A 32 7.67 9.02 -2.35
C PRO A 32 7.47 7.88 -1.33
N TYR A 33 7.61 6.64 -1.79
CA TYR A 33 7.40 5.44 -0.98
C TYR A 33 5.97 5.30 -0.41
N ALA A 34 4.98 5.94 -1.05
CA ALA A 34 3.60 5.73 -0.70
C ALA A 34 3.12 4.33 -1.14
N ALA A 35 2.48 3.61 -0.22
CA ALA A 35 1.91 2.30 -0.46
C ALA A 35 0.55 2.41 -1.17
N GLY A 36 0.27 1.48 -2.08
CA GLY A 36 -1.04 1.34 -2.71
C GLY A 36 -2.03 0.63 -1.79
N THR A 37 -3.32 0.71 -2.13
CA THR A 37 -4.39 -0.08 -1.49
C THR A 37 -4.03 -1.57 -1.45
N ASP A 38 -3.54 -2.07 -2.58
CA ASP A 38 -3.22 -3.49 -2.76
C ASP A 38 -2.15 -4.04 -1.80
N SER A 39 -1.25 -3.19 -1.28
CA SER A 39 -0.27 -3.62 -0.28
C SER A 39 -0.89 -3.80 1.10
N HIS A 40 -1.91 -3.01 1.43
CA HIS A 40 -2.73 -3.19 2.62
C HIS A 40 -3.61 -4.45 2.50
N GLU A 41 -4.28 -4.68 1.36
CA GLU A 41 -5.00 -5.94 1.15
C GLU A 41 -4.08 -7.15 1.20
N PHE A 42 -2.88 -7.05 0.62
CA PHE A 42 -1.88 -8.10 0.72
C PHE A 42 -1.54 -8.39 2.19
N HIS A 43 -1.24 -7.35 2.98
CA HIS A 43 -0.98 -7.49 4.41
C HIS A 43 -2.14 -8.18 5.11
N HIS A 44 -3.40 -7.78 4.92
CA HIS A 44 -4.52 -8.43 5.58
C HIS A 44 -4.83 -9.85 5.08
N SER A 45 -4.51 -10.17 3.83
CA SER A 45 -4.77 -11.51 3.27
C SER A 45 -3.76 -12.57 3.72
N ILE A 46 -2.51 -12.19 4.01
CA ILE A 46 -1.43 -13.12 4.38
C ILE A 46 -0.90 -12.86 5.79
N ASN A 47 -1.21 -11.69 6.35
CA ASN A 47 -0.78 -11.18 7.66
C ASN A 47 0.75 -11.19 7.85
N MET A 48 1.49 -10.90 6.78
CA MET A 48 2.95 -10.97 6.72
C MET A 48 3.54 -9.93 5.76
N GLY A 49 4.60 -9.23 6.20
CA GLY A 49 5.29 -8.22 5.41
C GLY A 49 4.47 -6.94 5.22
N ILE A 50 5.09 -5.92 4.59
CA ILE A 50 4.53 -4.56 4.42
C ILE A 50 3.91 -4.05 5.73
N TYR A 51 4.73 -3.86 6.76
CA TYR A 51 4.27 -3.41 8.07
C TYR A 51 4.08 -1.88 8.11
N GLY A 52 4.71 -1.15 7.19
CA GLY A 52 4.61 0.29 7.07
C GLY A 52 3.37 0.72 6.29
N HIS A 53 2.19 0.70 6.95
CA HIS A 53 0.87 1.17 6.47
C HIS A 53 0.88 1.84 5.07
N LYS A 54 1.03 3.17 5.00
CA LYS A 54 1.14 3.93 3.74
C LYS A 54 2.56 4.37 3.39
N LEU A 55 3.53 4.18 4.26
CA LEU A 55 4.91 4.63 4.05
C LEU A 55 5.84 3.41 4.07
N THR A 56 6.15 2.89 2.88
CA THR A 56 6.91 1.64 2.72
C THR A 56 8.42 1.83 2.88
N LEU A 57 8.88 3.04 3.25
CA LEU A 57 10.30 3.35 3.40
C LEU A 57 11.00 2.32 4.31
N TRP A 58 10.43 2.05 5.48
CA TRP A 58 10.99 1.08 6.41
C TRP A 58 10.87 -0.35 5.91
N ASP A 59 9.82 -0.67 5.16
CA ASP A 59 9.71 -1.99 4.53
C ASP A 59 10.77 -2.22 3.47
N HIS A 60 11.17 -1.19 2.74
CA HIS A 60 12.29 -1.25 1.81
C HIS A 60 13.63 -1.39 2.54
N VAL A 61 13.83 -0.65 3.64
CA VAL A 61 15.06 -0.70 4.45
C VAL A 61 15.24 -2.09 5.09
N PHE A 62 14.18 -2.65 5.68
CA PHE A 62 14.24 -3.95 6.35
C PHE A 62 13.93 -5.13 5.43
N GLY A 63 13.51 -4.88 4.19
CA GLY A 63 13.20 -5.91 3.20
C GLY A 63 11.94 -6.73 3.51
N THR A 64 11.00 -6.18 4.28
CA THR A 64 9.70 -6.81 4.60
C THR A 64 8.69 -6.69 3.46
N ASP A 65 9.07 -6.06 2.35
CA ASP A 65 8.29 -5.94 1.11
C ASP A 65 8.54 -7.07 0.09
N LYS A 66 9.50 -7.96 0.34
CA LYS A 66 9.92 -9.01 -0.60
C LYS A 66 8.77 -9.93 -1.01
N VAL A 67 7.98 -10.39 -0.03
CA VAL A 67 6.86 -11.32 -0.27
C VAL A 67 5.76 -10.64 -1.09
N TYR A 68 5.45 -9.37 -0.77
CA TYR A 68 4.50 -8.56 -1.53
C TYR A 68 4.93 -8.36 -2.99
N LYS A 69 6.21 -8.04 -3.24
CA LYS A 69 6.74 -7.90 -4.60
C LYS A 69 6.61 -9.18 -5.42
N GLN A 70 6.91 -10.34 -4.81
CA GLN A 70 6.74 -11.64 -5.47
C GLN A 70 5.27 -11.93 -5.77
N TRP A 71 4.37 -11.62 -4.83
CA TRP A 71 2.93 -11.75 -5.02
C TRP A 71 2.43 -10.87 -6.19
N ARG A 72 2.87 -9.61 -6.27
CA ARG A 72 2.54 -8.70 -7.39
C ARG A 72 3.00 -9.24 -8.74
N ILE A 73 4.22 -9.78 -8.83
CA ILE A 73 4.74 -10.39 -10.06
C ILE A 73 3.88 -11.58 -10.47
N LYS A 74 3.47 -12.43 -9.51
CA LYS A 74 2.60 -13.57 -9.78
C LYS A 74 1.22 -13.14 -10.29
N GLN A 75 0.62 -12.10 -9.70
CA GLN A 75 -0.65 -11.53 -10.16
C GLN A 75 -0.54 -11.02 -11.61
N TRP A 76 0.51 -10.25 -11.92
CA TRP A 76 0.74 -9.73 -13.26
C TRP A 76 0.94 -10.83 -14.31
N LYS A 77 1.68 -11.90 -13.97
CA LYS A 77 1.83 -13.07 -14.86
C LYS A 77 0.50 -13.79 -15.10
N ARG A 78 -0.41 -13.79 -14.11
CA ARG A 78 -1.74 -14.39 -14.24
C ARG A 78 -2.65 -13.57 -15.17
N THR A 79 -2.63 -12.25 -15.05
CA THR A 79 -3.45 -11.38 -15.92
C THR A 79 -2.98 -11.36 -17.37
N LYS A 80 -1.68 -11.57 -17.63
CA LYS A 80 -1.09 -11.64 -18.99
C LYS A 80 -1.29 -12.98 -19.71
N LYS A 81 -1.73 -14.02 -19.01
CA LYS A 81 -1.98 -15.36 -19.57
C LYS A 81 -3.42 -15.54 -20.08
N VAL A 82 -4.29 -14.60 -19.76
CA VAL A 82 -5.67 -14.50 -20.24
C VAL A 82 -5.67 -13.57 -21.45
#